data_AF-A0A8H9QHZ0-F1
#
_entry.id   AF-A0A8H9QHZ0-F1
#
_cell.length_a   1.000
_cell.length_b   1.000
_cell.length_c   1.000
_cell.angle_alpha   90.00
_cell.angle_beta   90.00
_cell.angle_gamma   90.00
#
_symmetry.space_group_name_H-M   'P 1'
#
loop_
_entity.id
_entity.type
_entity.pdbx_description
1 polymer ?
#
loop_
_entity_poly.entity_id
_entity_poly.type
_entity_poly.pdbx_seq_one_letter_code
_entity_poly.pdbx_strand_id
1 'polypeptide(L)'
;RFGATGPKASPRHIELVDAFCARLDAILPWDRAAVDATTEIKVALRMAGTPIGPNDTAIAGHAIAAGAVLVTNNTREFERVPGLVLEDWVR
;
A
#
# COMPACT_ATOMS: atom_id res chain seq x y z
N ARG A 1 -5.39 -8.66 -9.83
CA ARG A 1 -6.87 -8.50 -9.78
C ARG A 1 -7.50 -9.30 -8.63
N PHE A 2 -6.90 -9.25 -7.43
CA PHE A 2 -7.44 -9.93 -6.25
C PHE A 2 -8.79 -9.30 -5.84
N GLY A 3 -9.79 -10.08 -5.46
CA GLY A 3 -11.15 -9.61 -5.15
C GLY A 3 -12.05 -9.33 -6.37
N ALA A 4 -11.47 -9.15 -7.57
CA ALA A 4 -12.20 -9.01 -8.82
C ALA A 4 -12.35 -10.35 -9.58
N THR A 5 -11.66 -11.39 -9.11
CA THR A 5 -11.72 -12.76 -9.64
C THR A 5 -12.33 -13.67 -8.58
N GLY A 6 -13.62 -13.97 -8.70
CA GLY A 6 -14.32 -14.86 -7.78
C GLY A 6 -15.78 -15.07 -8.19
N PRO A 7 -16.47 -16.08 -7.63
CA PRO A 7 -17.84 -16.43 -8.03
C PRO A 7 -18.87 -15.34 -7.73
N LYS A 8 -18.53 -14.39 -6.84
CA LYS A 8 -19.36 -13.21 -6.52
C LYS A 8 -18.84 -11.91 -7.14
N ALA A 9 -17.81 -11.98 -7.99
CA ALA A 9 -17.24 -10.79 -8.61
C ALA A 9 -18.20 -10.26 -9.67
N SER A 10 -18.62 -9.01 -9.51
CA SER A 10 -19.43 -8.32 -10.52
C SER A 10 -18.54 -7.97 -11.72
N PRO A 11 -18.94 -8.28 -12.97
CA PRO A 11 -18.21 -7.85 -14.17
C PRO A 11 -17.97 -6.34 -14.20
N ARG A 12 -18.95 -5.56 -13.74
CA ARG A 12 -18.86 -4.10 -13.62
C ARG A 12 -17.73 -3.66 -12.68
N HIS A 13 -17.43 -4.41 -11.63
CA HIS A 13 -16.32 -4.09 -10.72
C HIS A 13 -14.96 -4.25 -11.42
N ILE A 14 -14.80 -5.27 -12.26
CA ILE A 14 -13.57 -5.50 -13.02
C ILE A 14 -13.33 -4.33 -13.98
N GLU A 15 -14.37 -3.92 -14.71
CA GLU A 15 -14.28 -2.80 -15.65
C GLU A 15 -13.89 -1.48 -14.95
N LEU A 16 -14.45 -1.21 -13.78
CA LEU A 16 -14.11 -0.02 -13.00
C LEU A 16 -12.65 -0.03 -12.52
N VAL A 17 -12.16 -1.18 -12.06
CA VAL A 17 -10.75 -1.33 -11.63
C VAL A 17 -9.80 -1.17 -12.83
N ASP A 18 -10.10 -1.81 -13.95
CA ASP A 18 -9.28 -1.71 -15.15
C ASP A 18 -9.26 -0.27 -15.70
N ALA A 19 -10.42 0.41 -15.69
CA ALA A 19 -10.51 1.81 -16.10
C ALA A 19 -9.73 2.74 -15.15
N PHE A 20 -9.74 2.48 -13.85
CA PHE A 20 -8.93 3.22 -12.88
C PHE A 20 -7.43 3.02 -13.16
N CYS A 21 -6.99 1.77 -13.29
CA CYS A 21 -5.59 1.44 -13.57
C CYS A 21 -5.08 2.04 -14.88
N ALA A 22 -5.92 2.15 -15.91
CA ALA A 22 -5.56 2.75 -17.20
C ALA A 22 -5.25 4.26 -17.13
N ARG A 23 -5.58 4.93 -16.02
CA ARG A 23 -5.32 6.37 -15.80
C ARG A 23 -4.08 6.63 -14.94
N LEU A 24 -3.44 5.59 -14.42
CA LEU A 24 -2.22 5.70 -13.64
C LEU A 24 -1.02 5.77 -14.60
N ASP A 25 -0.06 6.64 -14.31
CA ASP A 25 1.17 6.74 -15.10
C ASP A 25 2.01 5.45 -15.03
N ALA A 26 1.94 4.74 -13.89
CA ALA A 26 2.63 3.47 -13.69
C ALA A 26 1.95 2.59 -12.63
N ILE A 27 2.14 1.27 -12.78
CA ILE A 27 1.92 0.27 -11.73
C ILE A 27 3.28 -0.33 -11.40
N LEU A 28 3.82 0.02 -10.24
CA LEU A 28 5.15 -0.40 -9.84
C LEU A 28 5.17 -1.88 -9.41
N PRO A 29 6.19 -2.66 -9.79
CA PRO A 29 6.29 -4.06 -9.41
C PRO A 29 6.68 -4.20 -7.94
N TRP A 30 6.08 -5.16 -7.23
CA TRP A 30 6.54 -5.53 -5.91
C TRP A 30 7.83 -6.35 -6.01
N ASP A 31 8.95 -5.65 -6.02
CA ASP A 31 10.29 -6.22 -6.21
C ASP A 31 11.01 -6.49 -4.88
N ARG A 32 12.29 -6.87 -4.98
CA ARG A 32 13.14 -7.17 -3.82
C ARG A 32 13.26 -5.96 -2.87
N ALA A 33 13.47 -4.76 -3.40
CA ALA A 33 13.65 -3.58 -2.56
C ALA A 33 12.40 -3.29 -1.73
N ALA A 34 11.22 -3.43 -2.34
CA ALA A 34 9.95 -3.30 -1.62
C ALA A 34 9.75 -4.40 -0.57
N VAL A 35 10.14 -5.66 -0.84
CA VAL A 35 10.09 -6.74 0.17
C VAL A 35 11.04 -6.48 1.34
N ASP A 36 12.26 -6.04 1.07
CA ASP A 36 13.26 -5.75 2.09
C ASP A 36 12.77 -4.61 3.01
N ALA A 37 12.29 -3.51 2.42
CA ALA A 37 11.72 -2.38 3.16
C ALA A 37 10.48 -2.78 3.99
N THR A 38 9.57 -3.58 3.43
CA THR A 38 8.41 -4.13 4.18
C THR A 38 8.86 -4.92 5.41
N THR A 39 9.93 -5.71 5.27
CA THR A 39 10.43 -6.56 6.36
C THR A 39 11.05 -5.73 7.48
N GLU A 40 11.83 -4.70 7.12
CA GLU A 40 12.40 -3.75 8.08
C GLU A 40 11.32 -3.01 8.86
N ILE A 41 10.29 -2.48 8.19
CA ILE A 41 9.15 -1.82 8.83
C ILE A 41 8.42 -2.78 9.77
N LYS A 42 8.17 -4.02 9.31
CA LYS A 42 7.48 -5.03 10.12
C LYS A 42 8.23 -5.32 11.42
N VAL A 43 9.56 -5.43 11.35
CA VAL A 43 10.41 -5.63 12.52
C VAL A 43 10.37 -4.40 13.43
N ALA A 44 10.53 -3.20 12.88
CA ALA A 44 10.52 -1.95 13.64
C ALA A 44 9.20 -1.76 14.41
N LEU A 45 8.06 -1.90 13.74
CA LEU A 45 6.74 -1.77 14.35
C LEU A 45 6.47 -2.87 15.39
N ARG A 46 6.94 -4.10 15.14
CA ARG A 46 6.83 -5.19 16.11
C ARG A 46 7.63 -4.90 17.36
N MET A 47 8.85 -4.40 17.23
CA MET A 47 9.71 -4.03 18.38
C MET A 47 9.13 -2.84 19.15
N ALA A 48 8.47 -1.90 18.46
CA ALA A 48 7.77 -0.78 19.08
C ALA A 48 6.39 -1.16 19.68
N GLY A 49 5.94 -2.42 19.55
CA GLY A 49 4.64 -2.86 20.05
C GLY A 49 3.43 -2.25 19.33
N THR A 50 3.63 -1.74 18.11
CA THR A 50 2.60 -1.00 17.34
C THR A 50 2.44 -1.53 15.91
N PRO A 51 2.21 -2.84 15.72
CA PRO A 51 2.05 -3.42 14.39
C PRO A 51 0.86 -2.79 13.64
N ILE A 52 0.97 -2.74 12.32
CA ILE A 52 -0.12 -2.37 11.39
C ILE A 52 -0.49 -3.57 10.53
N GLY A 53 -1.58 -3.46 9.75
CA GLY A 53 -2.04 -4.52 8.86
C GLY A 53 -0.93 -5.05 7.92
N PRO A 54 -0.95 -6.35 7.55
CA PRO A 54 0.09 -6.92 6.69
C PRO A 54 0.14 -6.28 5.30
N ASN A 55 -1.03 -5.92 4.73
CA ASN A 55 -1.10 -5.20 3.46
C ASN A 55 -0.62 -3.76 3.62
N ASP A 56 -0.96 -3.09 4.72
CA ASP A 56 -0.50 -1.72 4.99
C ASP A 56 1.02 -1.67 5.19
N THR A 57 1.59 -2.67 5.86
CA THR A 57 3.04 -2.84 5.97
C THR A 57 3.69 -3.03 4.60
N ALA A 58 3.06 -3.82 3.71
CA ALA A 58 3.54 -4.03 2.35
C ALA A 58 3.47 -2.74 1.52
N ILE A 59 2.36 -2.01 1.58
CA ILE A 59 2.16 -0.72 0.91
C ILE A 59 3.18 0.31 1.41
N ALA A 60 3.39 0.40 2.72
CA ALA A 60 4.37 1.31 3.32
C ALA A 60 5.80 0.98 2.88
N GLY A 61 6.19 -0.30 2.91
CA GLY A 61 7.51 -0.74 2.43
C GLY A 61 7.72 -0.45 0.95
N HIS A 62 6.69 -0.67 0.14
CA HIS A 62 6.74 -0.34 -1.27
C HIS A 62 6.89 1.16 -1.52
N ALA A 63 6.15 2.01 -0.78
CA ALA A 63 6.27 3.46 -0.89
C ALA A 63 7.67 3.96 -0.49
N ILE A 64 8.25 3.43 0.59
CA ILE A 64 9.63 3.75 1.01
C ILE A 64 10.64 3.32 -0.06
N ALA A 65 10.54 2.09 -0.57
CA ALA A 65 11.47 1.59 -1.59
C ALA A 65 11.38 2.39 -2.91
N ALA A 66 10.19 2.88 -3.26
CA ALA A 66 9.97 3.73 -4.42
C ALA A 66 10.33 5.21 -4.19
N GLY A 67 10.65 5.63 -2.95
CA GLY A 67 10.83 7.03 -2.60
C GLY A 67 9.58 7.89 -2.80
N ALA A 68 8.39 7.29 -2.64
CA ALA A 68 7.11 7.90 -2.93
C ALA A 68 6.43 8.47 -1.67
N VAL A 69 5.56 9.45 -1.89
CA VAL A 69 4.59 9.91 -0.88
C VAL A 69 3.39 8.96 -0.89
N LEU A 70 3.02 8.42 0.27
CA LEU A 70 1.82 7.60 0.41
C LEU A 70 0.61 8.47 0.70
N VAL A 71 -0.30 8.55 -0.27
CA VAL A 71 -1.60 9.22 -0.11
C VAL A 71 -2.58 8.26 0.59
N THR A 72 -3.12 8.64 1.75
CA THR A 72 -4.03 7.79 2.52
C THR A 72 -4.98 8.60 3.41
N ASN A 73 -6.18 8.08 3.63
CA ASN A 73 -7.12 8.59 4.64
C ASN A 73 -6.97 7.88 6.01
N ASN A 74 -6.11 6.87 6.11
CA ASN A 74 -5.79 6.13 7.33
C ASN A 74 -4.46 6.63 7.95
N THR A 75 -4.28 7.95 8.00
CA THR A 75 -3.04 8.61 8.45
C THR A 75 -2.55 8.11 9.80
N ARG A 76 -3.44 7.97 10.78
CA ARG A 76 -3.12 7.49 12.15
C ARG A 76 -2.41 6.13 12.19
N GLU A 77 -2.71 5.24 11.25
CA GLU A 77 -2.04 3.93 11.21
C GLU A 77 -0.66 4.04 10.56
N PHE A 78 -0.56 4.74 9.43
CA PHE A 78 0.68 4.90 8.67
C PHE A 78 1.69 5.84 9.31
N GLU A 79 1.27 6.80 10.15
CA GLU A 79 2.15 7.68 10.94
C GLU A 79 3.12 6.92 11.86
N ARG A 80 2.82 5.66 12.17
CA ARG A 80 3.68 4.78 12.97
C ARG A 80 4.90 4.30 12.21
N VAL A 81 4.88 4.35 10.88
CA VAL A 81 5.97 3.85 10.02
C VAL A 81 7.10 4.89 9.96
N PRO A 82 8.31 4.58 10.45
CA PRO A 82 9.43 5.52 10.38
C PRO A 82 9.85 5.78 8.93
N GLY A 83 10.08 7.05 8.59
CA GLY A 83 10.58 7.46 7.28
C GLY A 83 9.55 7.50 6.14
N LEU A 84 8.28 7.17 6.43
CA LEU A 84 7.21 7.26 5.44
C LEU A 84 6.68 8.69 5.31
N VAL A 85 6.60 9.21 4.08
CA VAL A 85 6.02 10.52 3.79
C VAL A 85 4.55 10.35 3.44
N LEU A 86 3.66 11.13 4.05
CA LEU A 86 2.22 10.98 3.96
C LEU A 86 1.53 12.25 3.45
N GLU A 87 0.45 12.05 2.69
CA GLU A 87 -0.52 13.08 2.35
C GLU A 87 -1.95 12.55 2.56
N ASP A 88 -2.86 13.43 2.97
CA ASP A 88 -4.29 13.13 3.08
C ASP A 88 -5.06 14.07 2.13
N TRP A 89 -5.67 13.52 1.09
CA TRP A 89 -6.38 14.27 0.05
C TRP A 89 -7.90 14.31 0.26
N VAL A 90 -8.41 13.69 1.32
CA VAL A 90 -9.86 13.69 1.63
C VAL A 90 -10.21 14.60 2.81
N ARG A 91 -9.22 15.30 3.35
CA ARG A 91 -9.38 16.35 4.34
C ARG A 91 -9.47 17.74 3.71
#